data_AF-W6Y3S1-F1
#
_entry.id   AF-W6Y3S1-F1
#
_cell.length_a   1.000
_cell.length_b   1.000
_cell.length_c   1.000
_cell.angle_alpha   90.00
_cell.angle_beta   90.00
_cell.angle_gamma   90.00
#
_symmetry.space_group_name_H-M   'P 1'
#
loop_
_entity.id
_entity.type
_entity.pdbx_description
1 polymer ?
#
loop_
_entity_poly.entity_id
_entity_poly.type
_entity_poly.pdbx_seq_one_letter_code
_entity_poly.pdbx_strand_id
1 'polypeptide(L)'
;MTEPLLLQEDPYALAHRYREYMIEHPRRFLEYCNPYYEKLLANQPDPAADATDDYSRAIRYAKEHYECFYEIRDIWRIITWLPPLGKENDG
;
A
#
# COMPACT_ATOMS: atom_id res chain seq x y z
N MET A 1 14.18 13.86 3.88
CA MET A 1 14.80 12.76 4.63
C MET A 1 13.87 12.47 5.78
N THR A 2 12.97 11.51 5.61
CA THR A 2 11.98 11.14 6.63
C THR A 2 12.68 10.17 7.57
N GLU A 3 12.78 10.52 8.85
CA GLU A 3 13.31 9.60 9.86
C GLU A 3 12.49 8.30 9.85
N PRO A 4 13.14 7.12 9.91
CA PRO A 4 12.41 5.87 9.93
C PRO A 4 11.67 5.78 11.26
N LEU A 5 10.34 5.94 11.22
CA LEU A 5 9.48 5.69 12.37
C LEU A 5 9.81 4.29 12.90
N LEU A 6 10.17 4.22 14.18
CA LEU A 6 10.50 2.96 14.83
C LEU A 6 9.25 2.09 14.78
N LEU A 7 9.42 0.83 14.37
CA LEU A 7 8.37 -0.20 14.33
C LEU A 7 7.62 -0.36 15.68
N GLN A 8 8.16 0.18 16.77
CA GLN A 8 7.60 0.15 18.11
C GLN A 8 6.58 1.28 18.40
N GLU A 9 6.59 2.37 17.63
CA GLU A 9 5.73 3.54 17.91
C GLU A 9 4.43 3.54 17.11
N ASP A 10 4.43 2.90 15.94
CA ASP A 10 3.23 2.79 15.11
C ASP A 10 2.76 1.32 15.03
N PRO A 11 1.57 0.99 15.56
CA PRO A 11 1.01 -0.36 15.49
C PRO A 11 0.78 -0.84 14.04
N TYR A 12 0.81 0.06 13.07
CA TYR A 12 0.65 -0.20 11.63
C TYR A 12 1.97 -0.26 10.86
N ALA A 13 3.11 0.06 11.49
CA ALA A 13 4.40 0.16 10.82
C ALA A 13 4.81 -1.13 10.10
N LEU A 14 4.52 -2.30 10.68
CA LEU A 14 4.83 -3.58 10.04
C LEU A 14 3.99 -3.79 8.77
N ALA A 15 2.73 -3.36 8.77
CA ALA A 15 1.85 -3.53 7.64
C ALA A 15 2.25 -2.62 6.47
N HIS A 16 2.74 -1.42 6.76
CA HIS A 16 3.24 -0.48 5.75
C HIS A 16 4.64 -0.82 5.25
N ARG A 17 5.56 -1.20 6.15
CA ARG A 17 6.97 -1.44 5.84
C ARG A 17 7.28 -2.91 5.63
N TYR A 18 6.27 -3.76 5.40
CA TYR A 18 6.46 -5.21 5.32
C TYR A 18 7.50 -5.58 4.27
N ARG A 19 7.48 -4.94 3.10
CA ARG A 19 8.48 -5.17 2.05
C ARG A 19 9.89 -4.75 2.46
N GLU A 20 10.05 -3.57 3.06
CA GLU A 20 11.34 -3.08 3.55
C GLU A 20 11.88 -4.01 4.64
N TYR A 21 11.03 -4.40 5.58
CA TYR A 21 11.34 -5.38 6.62
C TYR A 21 11.81 -6.71 6.02
N MET A 22 11.15 -7.20 4.96
CA MET A 22 11.58 -8.44 4.31
C MET A 22 12.89 -8.31 3.53
N ILE A 23 13.27 -7.10 3.09
CA ILE A 23 14.57 -6.82 2.45
C ILE A 23 15.68 -6.82 3.51
N GLU A 24 15.43 -6.19 4.67
CA GLU A 24 16.39 -6.14 5.79
C GLU A 24 16.54 -7.51 6.49
N HIS A 25 15.46 -8.28 6.55
CA HIS A 25 15.40 -9.60 7.16
C HIS A 25 15.02 -10.67 6.12
N PRO A 26 15.93 -10.96 5.17
CA PRO A 26 15.65 -11.93 4.14
C PRO A 26 15.41 -13.31 4.76
N ARG A 27 14.41 -14.00 4.23
CA ARG A 27 14.01 -15.32 4.67
C ARG A 27 15.05 -16.38 4.37
N ARG A 28 14.94 -17.50 5.08
CA ARG A 28 15.64 -18.72 4.70
C ARG A 28 15.01 -19.32 3.43
N PHE A 29 15.81 -20.10 2.71
CA PHE A 29 15.35 -20.84 1.54
C PHE A 29 14.09 -21.66 1.90
N LEU A 30 13.03 -21.52 1.09
CA LEU A 30 11.69 -22.14 1.24
C LEU A 30 10.73 -21.54 2.27
N GLU A 31 11.10 -20.48 2.98
CA GLU A 31 10.10 -19.77 3.80
C GLU A 31 9.28 -18.82 2.92
N TYR A 32 7.96 -18.85 3.09
CA TYR A 32 7.03 -17.95 2.40
C TYR A 32 6.85 -16.63 3.15
N CYS A 33 6.50 -15.56 2.44
CA CYS A 33 5.99 -14.34 3.05
C CYS A 33 4.71 -14.68 3.83
N ASN A 34 4.37 -13.80 4.78
CA ASN A 34 3.04 -13.82 5.35
C ASN A 34 2.03 -13.38 4.26
N PRO A 35 1.11 -14.28 3.85
CA PRO A 35 0.21 -14.02 2.75
C PRO A 35 -0.81 -12.91 3.03
N TYR A 36 -1.02 -12.54 4.30
CA TYR A 36 -1.87 -11.42 4.66
C TYR A 36 -1.24 -10.10 4.21
N TYR A 37 -0.01 -9.83 4.67
CA TYR A 37 0.68 -8.58 4.33
C TYR A 37 0.99 -8.44 2.84
N GLU A 38 1.22 -9.55 2.14
CA GLU A 38 1.43 -9.53 0.68
C GLU A 38 0.21 -9.11 -0.12
N LYS A 39 -1.00 -9.28 0.41
CA LYS A 39 -2.25 -8.93 -0.29
C LYS A 39 -2.69 -7.50 -0.06
N LEU A 40 -2.08 -6.81 0.92
CA LEU A 40 -2.36 -5.41 1.17
C LEU A 40 -1.92 -4.56 -0.03
N LEU A 41 -2.79 -3.65 -0.44
CA LEU A 41 -2.53 -2.69 -1.52
C LEU A 41 -1.33 -1.78 -1.19
N ALA A 42 -1.18 -1.40 0.09
CA ALA A 42 -0.04 -0.61 0.56
C ALA A 42 1.32 -1.28 0.30
N ASN A 43 1.36 -2.61 0.32
CA ASN A 43 2.56 -3.41 0.07
C ASN A 43 2.76 -3.79 -1.39
N GLN A 44 1.89 -3.34 -2.31
CA GLN A 44 2.11 -3.54 -3.73
C GLN A 44 3.23 -2.63 -4.26
N PRO A 45 3.85 -2.99 -5.39
CA PRO A 45 4.81 -2.10 -6.05
C PRO A 45 4.16 -0.75 -6.35
N ASP A 46 4.93 0.33 -6.28
CA ASP A 46 4.44 1.63 -6.71
C ASP A 46 4.07 1.57 -8.20
N PRO A 47 2.84 1.95 -8.57
CA PRO A 47 2.45 2.00 -9.97
C PRO A 47 3.22 3.11 -10.69
N ALA A 48 3.32 3.01 -12.02
CA ALA A 48 3.90 4.07 -12.84
C ALA A 48 3.18 5.40 -12.58
N ALA A 49 3.88 6.53 -12.59
CA ALA A 49 3.33 7.83 -12.18
C ALA A 49 2.13 8.28 -13.03
N ASP A 50 2.12 7.90 -14.30
CA ASP A 50 1.07 8.18 -15.30
C ASP A 50 -0.01 7.10 -15.38
N ALA A 51 0.12 6.00 -14.62
CA ALA A 51 -0.90 4.96 -14.59
C ALA A 51 -2.21 5.51 -14.01
N THR A 52 -3.28 5.35 -14.76
CA THR A 52 -4.61 5.86 -14.43
C THR A 52 -5.63 4.75 -14.20
N ASP A 53 -5.24 3.49 -14.35
CA ASP A 53 -6.12 2.37 -14.08
C ASP A 53 -6.53 2.30 -12.60
N ASP A 54 -7.66 1.64 -12.36
CA ASP A 54 -8.27 1.52 -11.03
C ASP A 54 -7.36 0.84 -10.01
N TYR A 55 -6.54 -0.11 -10.45
CA TYR A 55 -5.61 -0.81 -9.57
C TYR A 55 -4.50 0.15 -9.09
N SER A 56 -3.90 0.88 -10.02
CA SER A 56 -2.88 1.90 -9.74
C SER A 56 -3.40 3.01 -8.82
N ARG A 57 -4.62 3.49 -9.07
CA ARG A 57 -5.27 4.52 -8.23
C ARG A 57 -5.52 4.00 -6.82
N ALA A 58 -6.02 2.77 -6.69
CA ALA A 58 -6.27 2.16 -5.39
C ALA A 58 -4.98 1.90 -4.60
N ILE A 59 -3.87 1.54 -5.26
CA ILE A 59 -2.57 1.40 -4.60
C ILE A 59 -2.08 2.73 -4.03
N ARG A 60 -2.14 3.82 -4.82
CA ARG A 60 -1.72 5.15 -4.33
C ARG A 60 -2.53 5.56 -3.10
N TYR A 61 -3.85 5.40 -3.17
CA TYR A 61 -4.73 5.68 -2.04
C TYR A 61 -4.39 4.82 -0.81
N ALA A 62 -4.18 3.52 -0.98
CA ALA A 62 -3.86 2.63 0.13
C ALA A 62 -2.46 2.90 0.73
N LYS A 63 -1.52 3.43 -0.04
CA LYS A 63 -0.21 3.87 0.48
C LYS A 63 -0.31 5.16 1.29
N GLU A 64 -1.19 6.07 0.90
CA GLU A 64 -1.51 7.29 1.67
C GLU A 64 -2.32 6.97 2.94
N HIS A 65 -3.13 5.91 2.91
CA HIS A 65 -4.00 5.45 4.02
C HIS A 65 -3.65 4.03 4.47
N TYR A 66 -2.39 3.80 4.80
CA TYR A 66 -1.87 2.45 5.11
C TYR A 66 -2.48 1.84 6.37
N GLU A 67 -3.02 2.67 7.27
CA GLU A 67 -3.74 2.24 8.48
C GLU A 67 -5.06 1.50 8.18
N CYS A 68 -5.56 1.58 6.96
CA CYS A 68 -6.85 0.99 6.58
C CYS A 68 -6.76 -0.45 6.05
N PHE A 69 -5.54 -1.00 5.87
CA PHE A 69 -5.30 -2.40 5.47
C PHE A 69 -6.11 -2.89 4.26
N TYR A 70 -6.33 -2.04 3.27
CA TYR A 70 -7.09 -2.42 2.08
C TYR A 70 -6.40 -3.53 1.29
N GLU A 71 -7.18 -4.52 0.86
CA GLU A 71 -6.73 -5.60 -0.01
C GLU A 71 -7.16 -5.37 -1.46
N ILE A 72 -6.65 -6.20 -2.38
CA ILE A 72 -7.05 -6.23 -3.80
C ILE A 72 -8.58 -6.31 -3.97
N ARG A 73 -9.29 -6.97 -3.04
CA ARG A 73 -10.75 -7.10 -3.09
C ARG A 73 -11.48 -5.76 -2.84
N ASP A 74 -10.82 -4.79 -2.22
CA ASP A 74 -11.38 -3.48 -1.86
C ASP A 74 -11.21 -2.43 -2.96
N ILE A 75 -10.51 -2.74 -4.05
CA ILE A 75 -10.24 -1.79 -5.14
C ILE A 75 -11.52 -1.10 -5.63
N TRP A 76 -12.58 -1.88 -5.89
CA TRP A 76 -13.83 -1.32 -6.39
C TRP A 76 -14.47 -0.34 -5.40
N ARG A 77 -14.36 -0.63 -4.10
CA ARG A 77 -14.85 0.23 -3.03
C ARG A 77 -14.05 1.53 -2.96
N ILE A 78 -12.73 1.45 -3.02
CA ILE A 78 -11.82 2.61 -3.02
C ILE A 78 -12.11 3.51 -4.21
N ILE A 79 -12.24 2.93 -5.40
CA ILE A 79 -12.46 3.69 -6.63
C ILE A 79 -13.80 4.42 -6.63
N THR A 80 -14.80 3.88 -5.94
CA THR A 80 -16.09 4.55 -5.73
C THR A 80 -15.97 5.82 -4.87
N TRP A 81 -14.97 5.89 -3.98
CA TRP A 81 -14.70 7.07 -3.15
C TRP A 81 -13.82 8.10 -3.85
N LEU A 82 -12.99 7.66 -4.79
CA LEU A 82 -12.06 8.53 -5.48
C LEU A 82 -12.75 9.33 -6.61
N PRO A 83 -12.44 10.63 -6.76
CA PRO A 83 -12.97 11.41 -7.85
C PRO A 83 -12.54 10.82 -9.20
N PRO A 84 -13.42 10.84 -10.23
CA PRO A 84 -13.08 10.34 -11.55
C PRO A 84 -11.93 11.16 -12.17
N LEU A 85 -11.11 10.50 -12.97
CA LEU A 85 -10.00 11.13 -13.67
C LEU A 85 -10.50 12.29 -14.55
N GLY A 86 -9.83 13.44 -14.45
CA GLY A 86 -10.18 14.63 -15.23
C GLY A 86 -11.22 15.55 -14.58
N LYS A 87 -11.59 15.32 -13.31
CA LYS A 87 -12.27 16.35 -12.52
C LYS A 87 -11.26 17.00 -11.59
N GLU A 88 -10.68 18.09 -12.08
CA GLU A 88 -10.06 19.10 -11.25
C GLU A 88 -11.11 19.51 -10.19
N ASN A 89 -10.72 19.49 -8.92
CA ASN A 89 -11.57 20.01 -7.87
C ASN A 89 -11.67 21.52 -8.06
N ASP A 90 -12.72 21.98 -8.77
CA ASP A 90 -13.23 23.33 -8.60
C ASP A 90 -13.89 23.39 -7.21
N GLY A 91 -13.14 23.86 -6.22
CA GLY A 91 -13.61 24.04 -4.84
C GLY A 91 -12.59 24.73 -3.95
#